data_AF-A0A9E2AH44-F1
#
_entry.id   AF-A0A9E2AH44-F1
#
_cell.length_a   1.000
_cell.length_b   1.000
_cell.length_c   1.000
_cell.angle_alpha   90.00
_cell.angle_beta   90.00
_cell.angle_gamma   90.00
#
_symmetry.space_group_name_H-M   'P 1'
#
loop_
_entity.id
_entity.type
_entity.pdbx_description
1 polymer ?
#
loop_
_entity_poly.entity_id
_entity_poly.type
_entity_poly.pdbx_seq_one_letter_code
_entity_poly.pdbx_strand_id
1 'polypeptide(L)'
;HIDEAFLSKQLGCSQDEIVRQIQHLAFESLLEYQPRSNHPQITLLRERVAAKNLTIDLKSYKLRKKRKLIAAKAITSYLKTTSCRQQYILRYFGEYGGKPCGICDRCQRETSPDGNVNEIIDLILNDFKSRSFQKQELLALQYPKSIVDDALNHLLDEGKLDIKGNSFNWR
;
A
#
# COMPACT_ATOMS: atom_id res chain seq x y z
N HIS A 1 -37.76 -12.93 26.42
CA HIS A 1 -36.54 -13.76 26.36
C HIS A 1 -36.91 -15.12 26.89
N ILE A 2 -36.91 -16.13 26.04
CA ILE A 2 -37.25 -17.50 26.44
C ILE A 2 -35.96 -18.16 26.94
N ASP A 3 -36.06 -18.92 28.04
CA ASP A 3 -34.97 -19.77 28.50
C ASP A 3 -35.31 -21.22 28.19
N GLU A 4 -34.81 -21.71 27.06
CA GLU A 4 -35.07 -23.06 26.57
C GLU A 4 -34.61 -24.13 27.58
N ALA A 5 -33.55 -23.82 28.34
CA ALA A 5 -33.06 -24.68 29.42
C ALA A 5 -34.03 -24.75 30.61
N PHE A 6 -34.69 -23.64 30.95
CA PHE A 6 -35.69 -23.59 31.99
C PHE A 6 -36.96 -24.35 31.58
N LEU A 7 -37.44 -24.14 30.34
CA LEU A 7 -38.60 -24.84 29.80
C LEU A 7 -38.37 -26.35 29.69
N SER A 8 -37.17 -26.78 29.29
CA SER A 8 -36.80 -28.21 29.22
C SER A 8 -36.93 -28.90 30.58
N LYS A 9 -36.48 -28.24 31.64
CA LYS A 9 -36.63 -28.78 33.01
C LYS A 9 -38.08 -28.87 33.46
N GLN A 10 -38.91 -27.91 33.06
CA GLN A 10 -40.30 -27.83 33.52
C GLN A 10 -41.24 -28.74 32.73
N LEU A 11 -40.95 -28.97 31.44
CA LEU A 11 -41.74 -29.81 30.54
C LEU A 11 -41.24 -31.27 30.46
N GLY A 12 -40.06 -31.55 31.02
CA GLY A 12 -39.49 -32.90 31.04
C GLY A 12 -39.03 -33.43 29.68
N CYS A 13 -38.85 -32.53 28.69
CA CYS A 13 -38.40 -32.86 27.34
C CYS A 13 -37.00 -32.29 27.05
N SER A 14 -36.37 -32.77 26.00
CA SER A 14 -35.04 -32.31 25.59
C SER A 14 -35.09 -30.87 25.05
N GLN A 15 -33.98 -30.12 25.17
CA GLN A 15 -33.91 -28.75 24.64
C GLN A 15 -34.16 -28.71 23.12
N ASP A 16 -33.67 -29.71 22.39
CA ASP A 16 -33.87 -29.81 20.94
C ASP A 16 -35.35 -30.00 20.56
N GLU A 17 -36.10 -30.77 21.34
CA GLU A 17 -37.55 -30.94 21.13
C GLU A 17 -38.31 -29.64 21.36
N ILE A 18 -37.94 -28.86 22.38
CA ILE A 18 -38.54 -27.54 22.63
C ILE A 18 -38.25 -26.58 21.49
N VAL A 19 -36.99 -26.52 21.03
CA VAL A 19 -36.62 -25.67 19.91
C VAL A 19 -37.42 -26.03 18.67
N ARG A 20 -37.58 -27.33 18.35
CA ARG A 20 -38.40 -27.79 17.22
C ARG A 20 -39.87 -27.38 17.36
N GLN A 21 -40.45 -27.54 18.55
CA GLN A 21 -41.85 -27.17 18.80
C GLN A 21 -42.07 -25.65 18.71
N ILE A 22 -41.15 -24.85 19.26
CA ILE A 22 -41.22 -23.38 19.17
C ILE A 22 -41.03 -22.93 17.71
N GLN A 23 -40.12 -23.56 16.97
CA GLN A 23 -39.96 -23.31 15.53
C GLN A 23 -41.22 -23.65 14.74
N HIS A 24 -41.93 -24.72 15.09
CA HIS A 24 -43.20 -25.07 14.46
C HIS A 24 -44.27 -24.01 14.74
N LEU A 25 -44.41 -23.56 15.98
CA LEU A 25 -45.32 -22.47 16.34
C LEU A 25 -44.96 -21.16 15.65
N ALA A 26 -43.66 -20.89 15.48
CA ALA A 26 -43.18 -19.73 14.72
C ALA A 26 -43.53 -19.84 13.23
N PHE A 27 -43.42 -21.05 12.65
CA PHE A 27 -43.83 -21.32 11.27
C PHE A 27 -45.33 -21.10 11.06
N GLU A 28 -46.15 -21.52 12.03
CA GLU A 28 -47.59 -21.24 12.07
C GLU A 28 -47.93 -19.76 12.36
N SER A 29 -46.92 -18.88 12.47
CA SER A 29 -47.07 -17.45 12.75
C SER A 29 -47.77 -17.13 14.08
N LEU A 30 -47.74 -18.06 15.04
CA LEU A 30 -48.29 -17.88 16.38
C LEU A 30 -47.34 -17.11 17.30
N LEU A 31 -46.04 -17.10 16.99
CA LEU A 31 -45.01 -16.38 17.75
C LEU A 31 -43.82 -15.99 16.86
N GLU A 32 -43.04 -15.00 17.32
CA GLU A 32 -41.75 -14.66 16.74
C GLU A 32 -40.64 -15.30 17.58
N TYR A 33 -39.91 -16.25 16.99
CA TYR A 33 -38.80 -16.94 17.65
C TYR A 33 -37.46 -16.46 17.12
N GLN A 34 -36.68 -15.84 18.00
CA GLN A 34 -35.28 -15.50 17.73
C GLN A 34 -34.39 -16.44 18.55
N PRO A 35 -33.71 -17.42 17.92
CA PRO A 35 -32.87 -18.38 18.63
C PRO A 35 -31.69 -17.67 19.30
N ARG A 36 -31.22 -18.23 20.42
CA ARG A 36 -29.98 -17.75 21.05
C ARG A 36 -28.81 -17.91 20.07
N SER A 37 -28.11 -16.80 19.84
CA SER A 37 -26.91 -16.79 19.02
C SER A 37 -25.69 -17.20 19.85
N ASN A 38 -24.96 -18.22 19.38
CA ASN A 38 -23.67 -18.63 19.96
C ASN A 38 -22.50 -17.76 19.49
N HIS A 39 -22.75 -16.72 18.70
CA HIS A 39 -21.70 -15.79 18.29
C HIS A 39 -21.25 -14.91 19.46
N PRO A 40 -19.98 -14.49 19.51
CA PRO A 40 -19.51 -13.56 20.53
C PRO A 40 -20.30 -12.26 20.46
N GLN A 41 -20.90 -11.86 21.58
CA GLN A 41 -21.68 -10.63 21.70
C GLN A 41 -20.91 -9.60 22.51
N ILE A 42 -21.01 -8.34 22.10
CA ILE A 42 -20.49 -7.21 22.87
C ILE A 42 -21.69 -6.54 23.54
N THR A 43 -21.74 -6.61 24.87
CA THR A 43 -22.74 -5.88 25.66
C THR A 43 -22.12 -4.59 26.17
N LEU A 44 -22.72 -3.46 25.81
CA LEU A 44 -22.38 -2.19 26.44
C LEU A 44 -22.94 -2.19 27.86
N LEU A 45 -22.04 -2.22 28.85
CA LEU A 45 -22.39 -2.21 30.27
C LEU A 45 -23.01 -0.89 30.74
N ARG A 46 -22.96 0.14 29.89
CA ARG A 46 -23.49 1.47 30.17
C ARG A 46 -24.54 1.81 29.13
N GLU A 47 -25.58 2.48 29.59
CA GLU A 47 -26.61 3.03 28.71
C GLU A 47 -26.03 4.05 27.72
N ARG A 48 -26.73 4.21 26.60
CA ARG A 48 -26.38 5.23 25.62
C ARG A 48 -26.68 6.60 26.20
N VAL A 49 -25.63 7.41 26.37
CA VAL A 49 -25.77 8.80 26.84
C VAL A 49 -26.56 9.62 25.81
N ALA A 50 -27.62 10.30 26.24
CA ALA A 50 -28.36 11.25 25.41
C ALA A 50 -27.43 12.36 24.90
N ALA A 51 -27.61 12.79 23.64
CA ALA A 51 -26.71 13.74 22.98
C ALA A 51 -26.49 15.06 23.77
N LYS A 52 -27.52 15.52 24.50
CA LYS A 52 -27.45 16.72 25.36
C LYS A 52 -26.48 16.57 26.54
N ASN A 53 -26.28 15.34 27.02
CA ASN A 53 -25.43 15.00 28.16
C ASN A 53 -24.06 14.47 27.74
N LEU A 54 -23.78 14.42 26.43
CA LEU A 54 -22.51 13.94 25.90
C LEU A 54 -21.43 15.01 26.10
N THR A 55 -20.53 14.78 27.05
CA THR A 55 -19.38 15.65 27.28
C THR A 55 -18.17 15.14 26.49
N ILE A 56 -17.72 15.93 25.51
CA ILE A 56 -16.50 15.63 24.75
C ILE A 56 -15.35 16.38 25.40
N ASP A 57 -14.28 15.67 25.77
CA ASP A 57 -13.03 16.33 26.17
C ASP A 57 -12.39 17.03 24.97
N LEU A 58 -12.74 18.31 24.83
CA LEU A 58 -12.25 19.18 23.76
C LEU A 58 -10.74 19.35 23.80
N LYS A 59 -10.08 19.25 24.97
CA LYS A 59 -8.61 19.35 25.06
C LYS A 59 -7.96 18.13 24.41
N SER A 60 -8.40 16.93 24.79
CA SER A 60 -7.92 15.68 24.17
C SER A 60 -8.27 15.62 22.68
N TYR A 61 -9.47 16.05 22.29
CA TYR A 61 -9.86 16.12 20.88
C TYR A 61 -8.93 17.04 20.09
N LYS A 62 -8.68 18.26 20.56
CA LYS A 62 -7.78 19.22 19.90
C LYS A 62 -6.36 18.67 19.81
N LEU A 63 -5.85 18.01 20.85
CA LEU A 63 -4.53 17.37 20.83
C LEU A 63 -4.45 16.28 19.76
N ARG A 64 -5.45 15.39 19.69
CA ARG A 64 -5.54 14.34 18.66
C ARG A 64 -5.62 14.95 17.25
N LYS A 65 -6.44 15.98 17.07
CA LYS A 65 -6.54 16.72 15.80
C LYS A 65 -5.21 17.33 15.38
N LYS A 66 -4.49 17.97 16.31
CA LYS A 66 -3.16 18.55 16.06
C LYS A 66 -2.15 17.48 15.61
N ARG A 67 -2.10 16.34 16.31
CA ARG A 67 -1.21 15.22 15.93
C ARG A 67 -1.52 14.67 14.53
N LYS A 68 -2.81 14.48 14.22
CA LYS A 68 -3.25 14.04 12.88
C LYS A 68 -2.87 15.04 11.79
N LEU A 69 -3.03 16.34 12.05
CA LEU A 69 -2.59 17.39 11.12
C LEU A 69 -1.07 17.39 10.90
N ILE A 70 -0.28 17.20 11.95
CA ILE A 70 1.18 17.10 11.84
C ILE A 70 1.57 15.89 10.97
N ALA A 71 0.96 14.72 11.22
CA ALA A 71 1.22 13.51 10.44
C ALA A 71 0.86 13.70 8.95
N ALA A 72 -0.31 14.30 8.67
CA ALA A 72 -0.72 14.60 7.30
C ALA A 72 0.28 15.55 6.60
N LYS A 73 0.72 16.61 7.30
CA LYS A 73 1.75 17.52 6.78
C LYS A 73 3.06 16.80 6.50
N ALA A 74 3.49 15.89 7.37
CA ALA A 74 4.70 15.11 7.15
C ALA A 74 4.63 14.27 5.87
N ILE A 75 3.47 13.66 5.58
CA ILE A 75 3.25 12.94 4.31
C ILE A 75 3.33 13.90 3.12
N THR A 76 2.70 15.08 3.18
CA THR A 76 2.80 16.06 2.09
C THR A 76 4.23 16.54 1.87
N SER A 77 4.99 16.71 2.95
CA SER A 77 6.40 17.09 2.88
C SER A 77 7.24 15.96 2.28
N TYR A 78 7.01 14.70 2.68
CA TYR A 78 7.66 13.51 2.10
C TYR A 78 7.53 13.45 0.57
N LEU A 79 6.34 13.75 0.03
CA LEU A 79 6.12 13.78 -1.42
C LEU A 79 6.90 14.88 -2.14
N LYS A 80 7.14 16.01 -1.45
CA LYS A 80 7.86 17.17 -1.98
C LYS A 80 9.37 17.13 -1.71
N THR A 81 9.84 16.21 -0.88
CA THR A 81 11.25 16.11 -0.48
C THR A 81 12.15 15.90 -1.69
N THR A 82 13.25 16.66 -1.74
CA THR A 82 14.32 16.54 -2.74
C THR A 82 15.44 15.60 -2.31
N SER A 83 15.66 15.43 -1.00
CA SER A 83 16.64 14.49 -0.46
C SER A 83 16.17 13.03 -0.51
N CYS A 84 17.08 12.10 -0.19
CA CYS A 84 16.79 10.67 -0.08
C CYS A 84 15.50 10.39 0.73
N ARG A 85 14.57 9.64 0.12
CA ARG A 85 13.29 9.29 0.76
C ARG A 85 13.47 8.47 2.04
N GLN A 86 14.44 7.56 2.05
CA GLN A 86 14.71 6.74 3.24
C GLN A 86 15.21 7.59 4.41
N GLN A 87 16.11 8.54 4.16
CA GLN A 87 16.58 9.47 5.21
C GLN A 87 15.44 10.32 5.76
N TYR A 88 14.50 10.75 4.91
CA TYR A 88 13.31 11.46 5.37
C TYR A 88 12.47 10.61 6.33
N ILE A 89 12.26 9.33 6.00
CA ILE A 89 11.51 8.40 6.83
C ILE A 89 12.19 8.18 8.18
N LEU A 90 13.51 7.94 8.19
CA LEU A 90 14.29 7.79 9.43
C LEU A 90 14.10 9.02 10.35
N ARG A 91 14.25 10.23 9.79
CA ARG A 91 14.07 11.48 10.52
C ARG A 91 12.66 11.63 11.09
N TYR A 92 11.63 11.19 10.36
CA TYR A 92 10.25 11.22 10.85
C TYR A 92 10.06 10.36 12.11
N PHE A 93 10.75 9.23 12.21
CA PHE A 93 10.73 8.34 13.37
C PHE A 93 11.73 8.72 14.46
N GLY A 94 12.46 9.84 14.30
CA GLY A 94 13.44 10.32 15.28
C GLY A 94 14.81 9.64 15.17
N GLU A 95 15.06 8.91 14.08
CA GLU A 95 16.36 8.34 13.78
C GLU A 95 17.17 9.34 12.96
N TYR A 96 18.26 9.84 13.58
CA TYR A 96 19.14 10.82 12.96
C TYR A 96 20.41 10.13 12.45
N GLY A 97 20.71 10.33 11.17
CA GLY A 97 21.82 9.67 10.50
C GLY A 97 21.34 8.73 9.39
N GLY A 98 22.30 8.11 8.71
CA GLY A 98 22.07 7.28 7.55
C GLY A 98 22.60 7.94 6.28
N LYS A 99 23.38 7.18 5.50
CA LYS A 99 23.84 7.61 4.18
C LYS A 99 22.65 7.62 3.19
N PRO A 100 22.74 8.34 2.06
CA PRO A 100 21.77 8.18 0.98
C PRO A 100 21.58 6.70 0.64
N CYS A 101 20.34 6.27 0.47
CA CYS A 101 20.03 4.83 0.36
C CYS A 101 20.47 4.21 -0.97
N GLY A 102 20.79 5.02 -1.98
CA GLY A 102 21.19 4.56 -3.33
C GLY A 102 20.05 3.98 -4.18
N ILE A 103 18.95 3.54 -3.57
CA ILE A 103 17.89 2.80 -4.27
C ILE A 103 16.58 3.57 -4.50
N CYS A 104 16.37 4.72 -3.85
CA CYS A 104 15.17 5.52 -4.07
C CYS A 104 15.27 6.40 -5.32
N ASP A 105 14.13 6.85 -5.83
CA ASP A 105 14.02 7.75 -6.99
C ASP A 105 14.90 9.01 -6.89
N ARG A 106 15.06 9.57 -5.68
CA ARG A 106 15.94 10.73 -5.44
C ARG A 106 17.42 10.37 -5.56
N CYS A 107 17.84 9.26 -4.97
CA CYS A 107 19.23 8.81 -5.06
C CYS A 107 19.59 8.37 -6.48
N GLN A 108 18.68 7.69 -7.19
CA GLN A 108 18.93 7.25 -8.56
C GLN A 108 19.13 8.41 -9.54
N ARG A 109 18.45 9.54 -9.32
CA ARG A 109 18.66 10.77 -10.09
C ARG A 109 20.01 11.44 -9.81
N GLU A 110 20.53 11.34 -8.59
CA GLU A 110 21.83 11.92 -8.24
C GLU A 110 23.01 11.07 -8.73
N THR A 111 22.83 9.75 -8.87
CA THR A 111 23.87 8.82 -9.36
C THR A 111 23.85 8.61 -10.87
N SER A 112 22.78 9.02 -11.56
CA SER A 112 22.82 9.05 -13.01
C SER A 112 23.74 10.21 -13.40
N PRO A 113 24.79 10.00 -14.22
CA PRO A 113 25.42 11.13 -14.86
C PRO A 113 24.32 11.92 -15.60
N ASP A 114 24.39 13.24 -15.59
CA ASP A 114 23.64 14.10 -16.51
C ASP A 114 24.15 13.81 -17.94
N GLY A 115 23.91 12.59 -18.42
CA GLY A 115 24.46 12.08 -19.65
C GLY A 115 23.70 12.71 -20.80
N ASN A 116 24.38 13.50 -21.62
CA ASN A 116 23.79 13.94 -22.87
C ASN A 116 23.58 12.72 -23.78
N VAL A 117 22.50 12.73 -24.55
CA VAL A 117 22.24 11.70 -25.58
C VAL A 117 23.46 11.53 -26.49
N ASN A 118 24.13 12.63 -26.84
CA ASN A 118 25.34 12.65 -27.66
C ASN A 118 26.53 11.92 -27.01
N GLU A 119 26.71 12.03 -25.69
CA GLU A 119 27.80 11.32 -24.98
C GLU A 119 27.60 9.81 -25.04
N ILE A 120 26.35 9.36 -24.92
CA ILE A 120 26.01 7.93 -25.05
C ILE A 120 26.21 7.48 -26.50
N ILE A 121 25.83 8.30 -27.49
CA ILE A 121 26.08 8.00 -28.91
C ILE A 121 27.58 7.86 -29.17
N ASP A 122 28.41 8.77 -28.66
CA ASP A 122 29.87 8.71 -28.82
C ASP A 122 30.47 7.47 -28.14
N LEU A 123 29.99 7.10 -26.95
CA LEU A 123 30.39 5.87 -26.27
C LEU A 123 30.00 4.62 -27.07
N ILE A 124 28.78 4.57 -27.63
CA ILE A 124 28.32 3.45 -28.46
C ILE A 124 29.19 3.36 -29.73
N LEU A 125 29.51 4.49 -30.37
CA LEU A 125 30.33 4.55 -31.58
C LEU A 125 31.81 4.22 -31.35
N ASN A 126 32.34 4.43 -30.15
CA ASN A 126 33.74 4.16 -29.84
C ASN A 126 33.96 2.77 -29.23
N ASP A 127 33.19 2.41 -28.20
CA ASP A 127 33.43 1.19 -27.43
C ASP A 127 32.71 -0.04 -28.01
N PHE A 128 31.56 0.17 -28.65
CA PHE A 128 30.70 -0.92 -29.12
C PHE A 128 30.70 -1.11 -30.64
N LYS A 129 31.39 -0.27 -31.42
CA LYS A 129 31.45 -0.37 -32.89
C LYS A 129 32.02 -1.69 -33.41
N SER A 130 32.86 -2.36 -32.61
CA SER A 130 33.54 -3.60 -33.00
C SER A 130 32.71 -4.87 -32.78
N ARG A 131 31.56 -4.79 -32.08
CA ARG A 131 30.75 -5.98 -31.75
C ARG A 131 29.26 -5.69 -31.68
N SER A 132 28.45 -6.73 -31.77
CA SER A 132 27.04 -6.66 -31.41
C SER A 132 26.88 -6.52 -29.89
N PHE A 133 25.88 -5.77 -29.44
CA PHE A 133 25.64 -5.54 -28.01
C PHE A 133 24.15 -5.58 -27.67
N GLN A 134 23.84 -5.87 -26.41
CA GLN A 134 22.46 -5.87 -25.90
C GLN A 134 22.14 -4.60 -25.11
N LYS A 135 20.87 -4.20 -25.09
CA LYS A 135 20.39 -3.06 -24.27
C LYS A 135 20.81 -3.18 -22.80
N GLN A 136 20.85 -4.39 -22.26
CA GLN A 136 21.23 -4.65 -20.87
C GLN A 136 22.67 -4.23 -20.56
N GLU A 137 23.57 -4.30 -21.52
CA GLU A 137 24.97 -3.89 -21.35
C GLU A 137 25.09 -2.37 -21.17
N LEU A 138 24.27 -1.60 -21.89
CA LEU A 138 24.20 -0.14 -21.73
C LEU A 138 23.53 0.27 -20.41
N LEU A 139 22.52 -0.48 -19.97
CA LEU A 139 21.87 -0.25 -18.67
C LEU A 139 22.77 -0.61 -17.49
N ALA A 140 23.74 -1.51 -17.68
CA ALA A 140 24.74 -1.84 -16.65
C ALA A 140 25.71 -0.67 -16.36
N LEU A 141 25.85 0.28 -17.30
CA LEU A 141 26.65 1.50 -17.14
C LEU A 141 25.94 2.59 -16.30
N GLN A 142 24.79 2.27 -15.70
CA GLN A 142 24.02 3.14 -14.80
C GLN A 142 23.43 4.41 -15.43
N TYR A 143 23.40 4.49 -16.76
CA TYR A 143 22.68 5.56 -17.46
C TYR A 143 21.16 5.44 -17.27
N PRO A 144 20.44 6.56 -17.24
CA PRO A 144 18.98 6.56 -17.19
C PRO A 144 18.39 5.91 -18.45
N LYS A 145 17.40 5.03 -18.25
CA LYS A 145 16.75 4.26 -19.33
C LYS A 145 16.24 5.13 -20.48
N SER A 146 15.68 6.30 -20.18
CA SER A 146 15.15 7.22 -21.18
C SER A 146 16.24 7.69 -22.15
N ILE A 147 17.40 8.08 -21.65
CA ILE A 147 18.49 8.61 -22.48
C ILE A 147 19.13 7.50 -23.32
N VAL A 148 19.24 6.28 -22.76
CA VAL A 148 19.69 5.10 -23.51
C VAL A 148 18.72 4.77 -24.65
N ASP A 149 17.42 4.85 -24.40
CA ASP A 149 16.40 4.60 -25.43
C ASP A 149 16.41 5.68 -26.52
N ASP A 150 16.55 6.95 -26.13
CA ASP A 150 16.65 8.06 -27.08
C ASP A 150 17.90 7.94 -27.97
N ALA A 151 19.05 7.57 -27.38
CA ALA A 151 20.31 7.37 -28.12
C ALA A 151 20.23 6.17 -29.10
N LEU A 152 19.62 5.06 -28.67
CA LEU A 152 19.44 3.88 -29.53
C LEU A 152 18.48 4.17 -30.68
N ASN A 153 17.36 4.85 -30.42
CA ASN A 153 16.41 5.24 -31.45
C ASN A 153 17.05 6.17 -32.48
N HIS A 154 17.87 7.14 -32.04
CA HIS A 154 18.61 8.01 -32.95
C HIS A 154 19.54 7.21 -33.90
N LEU A 155 20.27 6.22 -33.38
CA LEU A 155 21.17 5.39 -34.19
C LEU A 155 20.44 4.42 -35.13
N LEU A 156 19.23 3.98 -34.75
CA LEU A 156 18.35 3.20 -35.62
C LEU A 156 17.74 4.06 -36.74
N ASP A 157 17.30 5.27 -36.41
CA ASP A 157 16.74 6.24 -37.38
C ASP A 157 17.79 6.70 -38.39
N GLU A 158 19.04 6.89 -37.95
CA GLU A 158 20.18 7.15 -38.85
C GLU A 158 20.62 5.93 -39.67
N GLY A 159 20.04 4.75 -39.41
CA GLY A 159 20.34 3.51 -40.13
C GLY A 159 21.72 2.92 -39.84
N LYS A 160 22.38 3.32 -38.74
CA LYS A 160 23.70 2.82 -38.32
C LYS A 160 23.61 1.47 -37.61
N LEU A 161 22.46 1.18 -36.99
CA LEU A 161 22.18 -0.08 -36.28
C LEU A 161 21.05 -0.87 -36.93
N ASP A 162 21.10 -2.19 -36.80
CA ASP A 162 20.07 -3.13 -37.21
C ASP A 162 19.75 -4.09 -36.05
N ILE A 163 18.47 -4.38 -35.85
CA ILE A 163 18.01 -5.21 -34.73
C ILE A 163 17.91 -6.66 -35.23
N LYS A 164 18.72 -7.57 -34.67
CA LYS A 164 18.55 -9.02 -34.88
C LYS A 164 18.25 -9.70 -33.55
N GLY A 165 16.98 -10.06 -33.35
CA GLY A 165 16.52 -10.66 -32.10
C GLY A 165 16.60 -9.65 -30.94
N ASN A 166 17.40 -9.95 -29.92
CA ASN A 166 17.59 -9.12 -28.72
C ASN A 166 18.92 -8.33 -28.74
N SER A 167 19.58 -8.27 -29.90
CA SER A 167 20.92 -7.69 -30.08
C SER A 167 20.91 -6.59 -31.14
N PHE A 168 21.64 -5.51 -30.89
CA PHE A 168 21.93 -4.46 -31.87
C PHE A 168 23.21 -4.81 -32.63
N ASN A 169 23.15 -4.76 -33.95
CA ASN A 169 24.29 -4.98 -34.84
C ASN A 169 24.56 -3.73 -35.66
N TRP A 170 25.82 -3.47 -35.95
CA TRP A 170 26.19 -2.42 -36.90
C TRP A 170 25.90 -2.87 -38.33
N ARG A 171 25.36 -1.96 -39.13
CA ARG A 171 25.24 -2.16 -40.58
C ARG A 171 26.57 -1.97 -41.29
#